data_AF-A0A1F4B987-F1
#
_entry.id   AF-A0A1F4B987-F1
#
_cell.length_a   1.000
_cell.length_b   1.000
_cell.length_c   1.000
_cell.angle_alpha   90.00
_cell.angle_beta   90.00
_cell.angle_gamma   90.00
#
_symmetry.space_group_name_H-M   'P 1'
#
loop_
_entity.id
_entity.type
_entity.pdbx_description
1 polymer ?
#
loop_
_entity_poly.entity_id
_entity_poly.type
_entity_poly.pdbx_seq_one_letter_code
_entity_poly.pdbx_strand_id
1 'polypeptide(L)'
;MDERLKRRMLAFYFAGFVNLVLGLYVLFNGRAILEYGTWLVLLAFFFGFAAVDFWFPRVLRRNWLEAKAKLEAQQRPASSDG
;
A
#
# COMPACT_ATOMS: atom_id res chain seq x y z
N MET A 1 17.03 2.08 -3.23
CA MET A 1 15.63 2.37 -3.58
C MET A 1 15.46 3.86 -3.51
N ASP A 2 14.80 4.49 -4.47
CA ASP A 2 14.65 5.95 -4.47
C ASP A 2 14.02 6.44 -3.17
N GLU A 3 14.59 7.48 -2.56
CA GLU A 3 14.10 8.06 -1.29
C GLU A 3 12.64 8.54 -1.43
N ARG A 4 12.29 9.01 -2.64
CA ARG A 4 10.91 9.38 -3.01
C ARG A 4 9.95 8.19 -2.98
N LEU A 5 10.37 7.03 -3.49
CA LEU A 5 9.57 5.81 -3.50
C LEU A 5 9.36 5.31 -2.06
N LYS A 6 10.40 5.39 -1.22
CA LYS A 6 10.35 5.00 0.19
C LYS A 6 9.37 5.87 0.98
N ARG A 7 9.42 7.19 0.79
CA ARG A 7 8.46 8.13 1.42
C ARG A 7 7.02 7.87 0.98
N ARG A 8 6.78 7.60 -0.31
CA ARG A 8 5.45 7.25 -0.81
C ARG A 8 4.92 5.96 -0.16
N MET A 9 5.73 4.91 -0.10
CA MET A 9 5.31 3.68 0.57
C MET A 9 5.02 3.90 2.06
N LEU A 10 5.81 4.73 2.75
CA LEU A 10 5.55 5.07 4.15
C LEU A 10 4.21 5.81 4.31
N ALA A 11 3.87 6.72 3.39
CA ALA A 11 2.59 7.42 3.41
C ALA A 11 1.41 6.45 3.22
N PHE A 12 1.52 5.48 2.32
CA PHE A 12 0.51 4.42 2.16
C PHE A 12 0.41 3.56 3.42
N TYR A 13 1.53 3.13 4.02
CA TYR A 13 1.48 2.38 5.28
C TYR A 13 0.84 3.17 6.42
N PHE A 14 1.12 4.48 6.49
CA PHE A 14 0.51 5.36 7.48
C PHE A 14 -1.00 5.53 7.23
N ALA A 15 -1.39 5.80 5.99
CA ALA A 15 -2.81 5.90 5.61
C ALA A 15 -3.56 4.59 5.91
N GLY A 16 -2.98 3.44 5.56
CA GLY A 16 -3.55 2.13 5.84
C GLY A 16 -3.69 1.86 7.34
N PHE A 17 -2.72 2.29 8.15
CA PHE A 17 -2.81 2.21 9.60
C PHE A 17 -3.93 3.10 10.17
N VAL A 18 -4.06 4.34 9.70
CA VAL A 18 -5.14 5.25 10.10
C VAL A 18 -6.51 4.65 9.72
N ASN A 19 -6.65 4.16 8.50
CA ASN A 19 -7.87 3.49 8.02
C ASN A 19 -8.20 2.25 8.85
N LEU A 20 -7.20 1.46 9.25
CA LEU A 20 -7.40 0.30 10.11
C LEU A 20 -7.90 0.70 11.50
N VAL A 21 -7.30 1.72 12.12
CA VAL A 21 -7.74 2.24 13.43
C VAL A 21 -9.16 2.79 13.36
N LEU A 22 -9.49 3.56 12.32
CA LEU A 22 -10.85 4.07 12.10
C LEU A 22 -11.85 2.94 11.85
N GLY A 23 -11.47 1.93 11.05
CA GLY A 23 -12.28 0.74 10.81
C GLY A 23 -12.58 -0.02 12.10
N LEU A 24 -11.56 -0.23 12.96
CA LEU A 24 -11.75 -0.84 14.28
C LEU A 24 -12.63 0.02 15.19
N TYR A 25 -12.44 1.34 15.19
CA TYR A 25 -13.28 2.25 15.96
C TYR A 25 -14.75 2.14 15.54
N VAL A 26 -15.04 2.15 14.23
CA VAL A 26 -16.38 1.99 13.68
C VAL A 26 -16.93 0.59 13.97
N LEU A 27 -16.10 -0.45 13.94
CA LEU A 27 -16.51 -1.82 14.25
C LEU A 27 -17.07 -1.93 15.67
N PHE A 28 -16.39 -1.36 16.66
CA PHE A 28 -16.77 -1.48 18.07
C PHE A 28 -17.77 -0.41 18.53
N ASN A 29 -17.68 0.83 18.04
CA ASN A 29 -18.50 1.95 18.52
C ASN A 29 -19.61 2.36 17.53
N GLY A 30 -19.43 2.07 16.24
CA GLY A 30 -20.33 2.54 15.18
C GLY A 30 -21.71 1.89 15.22
N ARG A 31 -21.83 0.63 15.66
CA ARG A 31 -23.10 -0.12 15.67
C ARG A 31 -24.18 0.52 16.56
N ALA A 32 -23.76 1.21 17.63
CA ALA A 32 -24.66 1.87 18.57
C ALA A 32 -25.12 3.25 18.09
N ILE A 33 -24.42 3.84 17.12
CA ILE A 33 -24.61 5.23 16.67
C ILE A 33 -25.18 5.29 15.25
N LEU A 34 -24.85 4.29 14.42
CA LEU A 34 -25.15 4.29 12.99
C LEU A 34 -26.16 3.20 12.64
N GLU A 35 -26.98 3.50 11.63
CA GLU A 35 -27.84 2.50 10.99
C GLU A 35 -26.98 1.37 10.38
N TYR A 36 -27.52 0.14 10.38
CA TYR A 36 -26.78 -1.06 9.98
C TYR A 36 -26.15 -0.95 8.58
N GLY A 37 -26.90 -0.43 7.60
CA GLY A 37 -26.41 -0.27 6.24
C GLY A 37 -25.20 0.66 6.19
N THR A 38 -25.32 1.83 6.82
CA THR A 38 -24.24 2.82 6.90
C THR A 38 -23.02 2.27 7.63
N TRP A 39 -23.23 1.54 8.74
CA TRP A 39 -22.16 0.89 9.49
C TRP A 39 -21.38 -0.13 8.64
N LEU A 40 -22.08 -0.99 7.90
CA LEU A 40 -21.45 -1.96 7.00
C LEU A 40 -20.67 -1.29 5.87
N VAL A 41 -21.22 -0.24 5.26
CA VAL A 41 -20.56 0.49 4.17
C VAL A 41 -19.28 1.14 4.67
N LEU A 42 -19.31 1.81 5.83
CA LEU A 42 -18.11 2.42 6.41
C LEU A 42 -17.06 1.39 6.80
N LEU A 43 -17.47 0.25 7.35
CA LEU A 43 -16.55 -0.86 7.61
C LEU A 43 -15.88 -1.36 6.34
N ALA A 44 -16.67 -1.66 5.31
CA ALA A 44 -16.15 -2.10 4.02
C ALA A 44 -15.20 -1.06 3.42
N PHE A 45 -15.51 0.23 3.58
CA PHE A 45 -14.67 1.32 3.12
C PHE A 45 -13.33 1.34 3.88
N PHE A 46 -13.34 1.49 5.21
CA PHE A 46 -12.11 1.60 5.99
C PHE A 46 -11.22 0.36 5.88
N PHE A 47 -11.80 -0.84 5.99
CA PHE A 47 -11.02 -2.07 5.85
C PHE A 47 -10.57 -2.33 4.41
N GLY A 48 -11.40 -1.98 3.42
CA GLY A 48 -11.05 -2.09 2.01
C GLY A 48 -9.89 -1.19 1.64
N PHE A 49 -9.96 0.09 2.03
CA PHE A 49 -8.86 1.04 1.81
C PHE A 49 -7.60 0.65 2.60
N ALA A 50 -7.73 0.22 3.85
CA ALA A 50 -6.57 -0.29 4.61
C ALA A 50 -5.90 -1.47 3.88
N ALA A 51 -6.67 -2.42 3.35
CA ALA A 51 -6.11 -3.55 2.60
C ALA A 51 -5.38 -3.09 1.32
N VAL A 52 -5.95 -2.14 0.57
CA VAL A 52 -5.32 -1.56 -0.62
C VAL A 52 -4.04 -0.80 -0.27
N ASP A 53 -4.08 0.03 0.77
CA ASP A 53 -2.95 0.81 1.28
C ASP A 53 -1.78 -0.07 1.72
N PHE A 54 -2.05 -1.26 2.29
CA PHE A 54 -1.01 -2.24 2.63
C PHE A 54 -0.52 -3.06 1.43
N TRP A 55 -1.36 -3.25 0.40
CA TRP A 55 -1.02 -4.01 -0.79
C TRP A 55 -0.19 -3.21 -1.80
N PHE A 56 -0.53 -1.93 -2.01
CA PHE A 56 0.11 -1.06 -3.00
C PHE A 56 1.64 -0.94 -2.83
N PRO A 57 2.19 -0.75 -1.60
CA PRO A 57 3.63 -0.73 -1.37
C PRO A 57 4.33 -2.03 -1.75
N ARG A 58 3.67 -3.18 -1.55
CA ARG A 58 4.24 -4.49 -1.90
C ARG A 58 4.38 -4.64 -3.41
N VAL A 59 3.35 -4.23 -4.16
CA VAL A 59 3.39 -4.22 -5.63
C VAL A 59 4.46 -3.25 -6.13
N LEU A 60 4.50 -2.04 -5.58
CA LEU A 60 5.47 -1.01 -5.98
C LEU A 60 6.92 -1.45 -5.74
N ARG A 61 7.18 -2.11 -4.61
CA ARG A 61 8.49 -2.70 -4.31
C ARG A 61 8.88 -3.77 -5.31
N ARG A 62 7.93 -4.65 -5.70
CA ARG A 62 8.19 -5.71 -6.69
C ARG A 62 8.55 -5.13 -8.05
N ASN A 63 7.75 -4.19 -8.54
CA ASN A 63 7.99 -3.51 -9.81
C ASN A 63 9.34 -2.78 -9.83
N TRP A 64 9.74 -2.17 -8.71
CA TRP A 64 11.04 -1.49 -8.61
C TRP A 64 12.23 -2.47 -8.69
N LEU A 65 12.12 -3.63 -8.04
CA LEU A 65 13.15 -4.68 -8.11
C LEU A 65 13.28 -5.26 -9.53
N GLU A 66 12.15 -5.52 -10.18
CA GLU A 66 12.13 -6.00 -11.58
C GLU A 66 12.74 -4.96 -12.54
N ALA A 67 12.43 -3.67 -12.38
CA ALA A 67 13.00 -2.60 -13.19
C ALA A 67 14.52 -2.48 -12.98
N LYS A 68 15.00 -2.56 -11.73
CA LYS A 68 16.43 -2.53 -11.40
C LYS A 68 17.18 -3.72 -12.01
N ALA A 69 16.61 -4.93 -11.93
CA ALA A 69 17.19 -6.12 -12.51
C ALA A 69 17.33 -6.03 -14.04
N LYS A 70 16.33 -5.46 -14.74
CA LYS A 70 16.38 -5.24 -16.19
C LYS A 70 17.46 -4.23 -16.59
N LEU A 71 17.63 -3.15 -15.82
CA LEU A 71 18.67 -2.14 -16.06
C LEU A 71 20.07 -2.72 -15.86
N GLU A 72 20.30 -3.51 -14.81
CA GLU A 72 21.58 -4.18 -14.56
C GLU A 72 21.89 -5.24 -15.62
N ALA A 73 20.89 -5.98 -16.11
CA ALA A 73 21.06 -6.95 -17.20
C ALA A 73 21.40 -6.27 -18.55
N GLN A 74 20.85 -5.09 -18.82
CA GLN A 74 21.15 -4.32 -20.04
C GLN A 74 22.50 -3.60 -20.01
N GLN A 75 23.09 -3.37 -18.83
CA GLN A 75 24.42 -2.75 -18.70
C GLN A 75 25.57 -3.77 -18.79
N ARG A 76 25.31 -5.06 -18.61
CA ARG A 76 26.32 -6.13 -18.69
C ARG A 76 26.77 -6.62 -20.09
N PRO A 77 26.11 -6.34 -21.24
CA PRO A 77 26.54 -6.91 -22.52
C PRO A 77 27.48 -6.03 -23.37
N ALA A 78 28.05 -4.93 -22.85
CA ALA A 78 28.85 -3.99 -23.65
C ALA A 78 30.34 -3.84 -23.26
N SER A 79 30.83 -4.58 -22.25
CA SER A 79 32.20 -4.42 -21.74
C SER A 79 33.05 -5.69 -21.74
N SER A 80 32.69 -6.70 -22.54
CA SER A 80 33.44 -7.96 -22.64
C SER A 80 34.07 -8.25 -24.01
N ASP A 81 33.94 -7.35 -25.00
CA ASP A 81 34.66 -7.45 -26.28
C ASP A 81 35.42 -6.14 -26.54
N GLY A 82 36.72 -6.12 -26.19
CA GLY A 82 37.64 -5.01 -26.42
C GLY A 82 39.05 -5.38 -26.00
#